data_AF-A0AA39D2W2-F1
#
_entry.id   AF-A0AA39D2W2-F1
#
_cell.length_a   1.000
_cell.length_b   1.000
_cell.length_c   1.000
_cell.angle_alpha   90.00
_cell.angle_beta   90.00
_cell.angle_gamma   90.00
#
_symmetry.space_group_name_H-M   'P 1'
#
loop_
_entity.id
_entity.type
_entity.pdbx_description
1 polymer ?
#
loop_
_entity_poly.entity_id
_entity_poly.type
_entity_poly.pdbx_seq_one_letter_code
_entity_poly.pdbx_strand_id
1 'polypeptide(L)'
;MLRNPEHLTSANLPFSSVSLRIKIIFLSSYTVRIIVNNSTTSAGYLEKNDFVFLGKFLYDQQVLPVPTRLKKEHLQSHFASWGAIMVRKLKHHEQRLLRKVDLITYKSDRSHREAAVRQRYHLTHPLDYSKYNALCGRLCQLAHLLANLDPADPYRVEMETVMLEKLHQMGLLKQNRGQGAGLSSVAKDVTVSAFCRRRLGVLMTRTGMVEHVGTAHKFIEQGHVRVGTEVVTDPAFLVSRGMEDFVTWVDGSKVKRQILQYREKLDDFDLL
;
A
#
# COMPACT_ATOMS: atom_id res chain seq x y z
N MET A 1 16.17 -33.42 -66.79
CA MET A 1 17.36 -32.94 -66.04
C MET A 1 17.03 -33.14 -64.55
N LEU A 2 17.27 -34.32 -63.98
CA LEU A 2 18.43 -34.65 -63.10
C LEU A 2 18.65 -33.56 -62.03
N ARG A 3 18.70 -33.76 -60.71
CA ARG A 3 18.76 -34.91 -59.77
C ARG A 3 18.61 -34.26 -58.37
N ASN A 4 17.92 -34.87 -57.41
CA ASN A 4 18.35 -34.84 -55.99
C ASN A 4 19.47 -35.90 -55.83
N PRO A 5 20.28 -36.05 -54.74
CA PRO A 5 20.19 -35.51 -53.36
C PRO A 5 21.57 -35.14 -52.70
N GLU A 6 21.57 -34.89 -51.38
CA GLU A 6 22.59 -35.29 -50.36
C GLU A 6 23.28 -34.22 -49.47
N HIS A 7 23.67 -34.75 -48.31
CA HIS A 7 23.98 -34.22 -46.98
C HIS A 7 25.36 -33.54 -46.78
N LEU A 8 25.41 -32.72 -45.70
CA LEU A 8 26.53 -32.44 -44.78
C LEU A 8 27.81 -31.76 -45.30
N THR A 9 28.16 -30.61 -44.71
CA THR A 9 29.52 -30.33 -44.18
C THR A 9 29.57 -28.98 -43.46
N SER A 10 30.17 -29.00 -42.27
CA SER A 10 30.59 -27.84 -41.49
C SER A 10 31.63 -27.00 -42.23
N ALA A 11 31.50 -25.67 -42.23
CA ALA A 11 32.59 -24.77 -42.57
C ALA A 11 32.61 -23.58 -41.60
N ASN A 12 33.70 -23.50 -40.83
CA ASN A 12 34.04 -22.38 -39.97
C ASN A 12 34.62 -21.22 -40.80
N LEU A 13 34.06 -20.01 -40.58
CA LEU A 13 34.68 -18.66 -40.61
C LEU A 13 35.25 -18.13 -41.96
N PRO A 14 35.29 -16.80 -42.25
CA PRO A 14 35.48 -15.70 -41.29
C PRO A 14 34.64 -14.42 -41.48
N PHE A 15 34.73 -13.58 -40.45
CA PHE A 15 34.37 -12.16 -40.38
C PHE A 15 34.33 -11.40 -41.72
N SER A 16 33.17 -10.81 -42.04
CA SER A 16 33.13 -9.55 -42.79
C SER A 16 31.93 -8.70 -42.39
N SER A 17 32.20 -7.40 -42.28
CA SER A 17 31.39 -6.35 -41.66
C SER A 17 30.05 -6.11 -42.39
N VAL A 18 28.92 -6.44 -41.76
CA VAL A 18 27.60 -5.90 -42.15
C VAL A 18 27.23 -4.83 -41.13
N SER A 19 27.34 -3.57 -41.54
CA SER A 19 27.00 -2.40 -40.72
C SER A 19 25.48 -2.33 -40.52
N LEU A 20 24.99 -2.88 -39.41
CA LEU A 20 23.61 -2.70 -38.94
C LEU A 20 23.38 -1.22 -38.59
N ARG A 21 22.60 -0.50 -39.41
CA ARG A 21 22.18 0.87 -39.10
C ARG A 21 20.85 0.84 -38.36
N ILE A 22 20.90 0.83 -37.04
CA ILE A 22 19.71 1.00 -36.19
C ILE A 22 19.51 2.50 -35.97
N LYS A 23 18.37 3.04 -36.42
CA LYS A 23 17.93 4.42 -36.14
C LYS A 23 16.81 4.37 -35.10
N ILE A 24 17.08 4.85 -33.89
CA ILE A 24 16.09 5.03 -32.83
C ILE A 24 15.62 6.48 -32.90
N ILE A 25 14.34 6.70 -33.22
CA ILE A 25 13.74 8.03 -33.28
C ILE A 25 12.82 8.17 -32.07
N PHE A 26 13.13 9.12 -31.18
CA PHE A 26 12.25 9.54 -30.10
C PHE A 26 11.32 10.64 -30.60
N LEU A 27 10.03 10.34 -30.72
CA LEU A 27 9.00 11.35 -30.93
C LEU A 27 8.37 11.72 -29.59
N SER A 28 8.12 13.01 -29.42
CA SER A 28 7.51 13.59 -28.22
C SER A 28 6.19 12.88 -27.91
N SER A 29 6.15 12.18 -26.78
CA SER A 29 5.03 11.37 -26.24
C SER A 29 5.04 9.88 -26.61
N TYR A 30 5.61 9.07 -25.71
CA TYR A 30 5.32 7.65 -25.43
C TYR A 30 5.11 6.67 -26.60
N THR A 31 5.92 6.75 -27.66
CA THR A 31 6.07 5.63 -28.61
C THR A 31 7.52 5.52 -29.10
N VAL A 32 8.11 4.33 -28.95
CA VAL A 32 9.42 4.00 -29.53
C VAL A 32 9.17 3.16 -30.76
N ARG A 33 9.53 3.67 -31.95
CA ARG A 33 9.56 2.87 -33.19
C ARG A 33 10.99 2.39 -33.43
N ILE A 34 11.16 1.07 -33.51
CA ILE A 34 12.42 0.45 -33.92
C ILE A 34 12.24 0.03 -35.38
N ILE A 35 13.05 0.59 -36.28
CA ILE A 35 13.06 0.24 -37.70
C ILE A 35 14.31 -0.59 -37.97
N VAL A 36 14.12 -1.85 -38.40
CA VAL A 36 15.20 -2.75 -38.82
C VAL A 36 14.95 -3.14 -40.28
N ASN A 37 15.90 -2.82 -41.17
CA ASN A 37 15.92 -3.18 -42.59
C ASN A 37 14.56 -3.02 -43.31
N ASN A 38 14.03 -1.79 -43.32
CA ASN A 38 12.85 -1.35 -44.09
C ASN A 38 11.52 -2.12 -43.86
N SER A 39 11.40 -2.91 -42.80
CA SER A 39 10.11 -3.42 -42.33
C SER A 39 9.71 -2.73 -41.04
N THR A 40 8.49 -2.19 -41.00
CA THR A 40 7.93 -1.51 -39.82
C THR A 40 7.09 -2.49 -39.03
N THR A 41 7.53 -2.83 -37.81
CA THR A 41 6.68 -3.59 -36.86
C THR A 41 6.38 -2.70 -35.67
N SER A 42 5.11 -2.40 -35.41
CA SER A 42 4.65 -1.65 -34.24
C SER A 42 4.37 -2.61 -33.09
N ALA A 43 5.17 -2.54 -32.02
CA ALA A 43 4.90 -3.25 -30.78
C ALA A 43 4.18 -2.32 -29.79
N GLY A 44 3.11 -2.84 -29.17
CA GLY A 44 2.26 -2.13 -28.22
C GLY A 44 2.93 -1.83 -26.87
N TYR A 45 2.19 -1.07 -26.06
CA TYR A 45 2.54 -0.53 -24.74
C TYR A 45 3.35 -1.48 -23.83
N LEU A 46 4.52 -1.01 -23.37
CA LEU A 46 5.35 -1.69 -22.37
C LEU A 46 5.27 -0.93 -21.03
N GLU A 47 5.00 -1.64 -19.93
CA GLU A 47 4.97 -1.09 -18.58
C GLU A 47 6.39 -0.96 -17.98
N LYS A 48 6.53 -0.14 -16.93
CA LYS A 48 7.81 0.28 -16.31
C LYS A 48 8.78 -0.86 -15.97
N ASN A 49 8.30 -2.08 -15.77
CA ASN A 49 9.13 -3.24 -15.41
C ASN A 49 9.88 -3.84 -16.61
N ASP A 50 9.42 -3.60 -17.84
CA ASP A 50 10.02 -4.17 -19.06
C ASP A 50 11.30 -3.42 -19.49
N PHE A 51 11.46 -2.15 -19.08
CA PHE A 51 12.65 -1.34 -19.36
C PHE A 51 13.90 -1.85 -18.65
N VAL A 52 13.75 -2.43 -17.46
CA VAL A 52 14.86 -3.03 -16.71
C VAL A 52 15.33 -4.31 -17.39
N PHE A 53 14.39 -5.08 -17.96
CA PHE A 53 14.68 -6.33 -18.66
C PHE A 53 15.36 -6.07 -20.02
N LEU A 54 14.88 -5.07 -20.77
CA LEU A 54 15.48 -4.66 -22.05
C LEU A 54 16.91 -4.11 -21.86
N GLY A 55 17.13 -3.33 -20.79
CA GLY A 55 18.45 -2.78 -20.46
C GLY A 55 19.47 -3.86 -20.11
N LYS A 56 19.04 -4.93 -19.43
CA LYS A 56 19.90 -6.07 -19.09
C LYS A 56 20.18 -6.97 -20.30
N PHE A 57 19.18 -7.20 -21.16
CA PHE A 57 19.30 -7.98 -22.39
C PHE A 57 20.26 -7.34 -23.41
N LEU A 58 20.22 -6.01 -23.55
CA LEU A 58 21.11 -5.28 -24.46
C LEU A 58 22.56 -5.19 -23.94
N TYR A 59 22.77 -5.30 -22.62
CA TYR A 59 24.09 -5.29 -22.02
C TYR A 59 24.81 -6.65 -22.19
N ASP A 60 24.07 -7.76 -22.13
CA ASP A 60 24.62 -9.12 -22.30
C ASP A 60 25.05 -9.44 -23.74
N GLN A 61 24.55 -8.72 -24.76
CA GLN A 61 24.90 -8.97 -26.17
C GLN A 61 26.14 -8.22 -26.70
N GLN A 62 26.88 -7.48 -25.85
CA GLN A 62 28.16 -6.82 -26.23
C GLN A 62 28.15 -6.00 -27.55
N VAL A 63 27.08 -5.24 -27.84
CA VAL A 63 26.95 -4.46 -29.10
C VAL A 63 27.47 -3.01 -29.00
N LEU A 64 28.18 -2.63 -27.93
CA LEU A 64 28.73 -1.28 -27.78
C LEU A 64 30.26 -1.28 -27.79
N PRO A 65 30.92 -0.44 -28.62
CA PRO A 65 32.37 -0.33 -28.60
C PRO A 65 32.83 0.23 -27.25
N VAL A 66 33.82 -0.44 -26.65
CA VAL A 66 34.43 -0.10 -25.37
C VAL A 66 35.07 1.30 -25.47
N PRO A 67 34.63 2.30 -24.70
CA PRO A 67 35.39 3.53 -24.54
C PRO A 67 36.54 3.24 -23.58
N THR A 68 37.75 3.15 -24.13
CA THR A 68 38.97 3.16 -23.32
C THR A 68 39.01 4.47 -22.52
N ARG A 69 39.12 4.30 -21.19
CA ARG A 69 39.48 5.33 -20.20
C ARG A 69 38.39 6.33 -19.82
N LEU A 70 37.38 5.87 -19.08
CA LEU A 70 36.62 6.73 -18.17
C LEU A 70 36.52 6.07 -16.78
N LYS A 71 36.86 6.84 -15.74
CA LYS A 71 36.93 6.37 -14.34
C LYS A 71 35.55 5.88 -13.86
N LYS A 72 35.54 4.79 -13.07
CA LYS A 72 34.35 4.16 -12.45
C LYS A 72 33.39 5.14 -11.75
N GLU A 73 33.89 6.29 -11.32
CA GLU A 73 33.15 7.34 -10.64
C GLU A 73 32.06 7.99 -11.51
N HIS A 74 32.21 7.99 -12.85
CA HIS A 74 31.23 8.57 -13.78
C HIS A 74 30.02 7.68 -14.08
N LEU A 75 30.12 6.37 -13.84
CA LEU A 75 29.01 5.44 -14.07
C LEU A 75 28.03 5.41 -12.88
N GLN A 76 28.50 5.71 -11.67
CA GLN A 76 27.62 5.80 -10.49
C GLN A 76 26.71 7.04 -10.53
N SER A 77 27.12 8.13 -11.16
CA SER A 77 26.30 9.36 -11.28
C SER A 77 25.22 9.25 -12.36
N HIS A 78 25.47 8.52 -13.45
CA HIS A 78 24.52 8.40 -14.56
C HIS A 78 23.31 7.52 -14.20
N PHE A 79 23.53 6.41 -13.49
CA PHE A 79 22.46 5.50 -13.04
C PHE A 79 21.63 6.06 -11.88
N ALA A 80 22.13 7.04 -11.12
CA ALA A 80 21.39 7.70 -10.04
C ALA A 80 20.35 8.72 -10.54
N SER A 81 20.35 9.06 -11.85
CA SER A 81 19.52 10.13 -12.41
C SER A 81 18.14 9.66 -12.90
N TRP A 82 17.91 8.36 -13.07
CA TRP A 82 16.65 7.81 -13.57
C TRP A 82 15.89 7.14 -12.43
N GLY A 83 15.15 7.93 -11.63
CA GLY A 83 14.29 7.33 -10.60
C GLY A 83 13.66 8.25 -9.57
N ALA A 84 14.12 9.50 -9.44
CA ALA A 84 13.45 10.48 -8.58
C ALA A 84 13.67 11.88 -9.13
N ILE A 85 12.58 12.62 -9.37
CA ILE A 85 12.63 14.08 -9.49
C ILE A 85 12.94 14.60 -8.08
N MET A 86 14.19 14.50 -7.66
CA MET A 86 14.69 15.15 -6.46
C MET A 86 15.20 16.52 -6.87
N VAL A 87 14.49 17.56 -6.42
CA VAL A 87 14.91 18.96 -6.58
C VAL A 87 16.32 19.10 -6.00
N ARG A 88 17.21 19.78 -6.75
CA ARG A 88 18.58 20.04 -6.30
C ARG A 88 18.58 20.69 -4.91
N LYS A 89 19.58 20.38 -4.08
CA LYS A 89 19.75 21.06 -2.80
C LYS A 89 20.06 22.55 -3.02
N LEU A 90 19.34 23.43 -2.32
CA LEU A 90 19.56 24.87 -2.38
C LEU A 90 20.88 25.25 -1.71
N LYS A 91 21.59 26.23 -2.29
CA LYS A 91 22.79 26.84 -1.70
C LYS A 91 22.40 27.73 -0.52
N HIS A 92 23.36 28.06 0.36
CA HIS A 92 23.10 28.85 1.57
C HIS A 92 22.39 30.20 1.30
N HIS A 93 22.81 30.95 0.28
CA HIS A 93 22.18 32.22 -0.09
C HIS A 93 20.76 32.01 -0.65
N GLU A 94 20.54 30.96 -1.45
CA GLU A 94 19.22 30.61 -1.98
C GLU A 94 18.26 30.20 -0.86
N GLN A 95 18.72 29.39 0.09
CA GLN A 95 17.92 28.98 1.25
C GLN A 95 17.60 30.16 2.19
N ARG A 96 18.50 31.15 2.27
CA ARG A 96 18.24 32.39 3.02
C ARG A 96 17.14 33.24 2.39
N LEU A 97 17.01 33.24 1.06
CA LEU A 97 15.92 33.90 0.33
C LEU A 97 14.63 33.07 0.38
N LEU A 98 14.74 31.75 0.18
CA LEU A 98 13.63 30.82 0.02
C LEU A 98 13.30 30.07 1.33
N ARG A 99 13.31 30.77 2.47
CA ARG A 99 13.10 30.14 3.80
C ARG A 99 11.74 29.47 3.98
N LYS A 100 10.71 29.99 3.31
CA LYS A 100 9.31 29.51 3.41
C LYS A 100 8.93 28.55 2.28
N VAL A 101 9.83 28.35 1.31
CA VAL A 101 9.53 27.54 0.13
C VAL A 101 9.87 26.10 0.42
N ASP A 102 8.82 25.31 0.56
CA ASP A 102 8.87 23.86 0.50
C ASP A 102 7.77 23.42 -0.47
N LEU A 103 8.13 22.59 -1.45
CA LEU A 103 7.20 22.07 -2.45
C LEU A 103 6.52 20.78 -2.00
N ILE A 104 7.03 20.16 -0.92
CA ILE A 104 6.56 18.86 -0.43
C ILE A 104 5.63 19.05 0.76
N THR A 105 5.96 19.93 1.71
CA THR A 105 5.15 20.12 2.93
C THR A 105 4.54 21.51 2.98
N TYR A 106 3.23 21.60 2.71
CA TYR A 106 2.48 22.84 2.90
C TYR A 106 1.91 22.92 4.33
N LYS A 107 1.66 24.14 4.80
CA LYS A 107 1.04 24.37 6.12
C LYS A 107 -0.37 23.77 6.22
N SER A 108 -1.09 23.68 5.11
CA SER A 108 -2.41 23.04 5.01
C SER A 108 -2.36 21.55 5.33
N ASP A 109 -1.24 20.88 5.03
CA ASP A 109 -1.15 19.41 5.01
C ASP A 109 -0.97 18.81 6.40
N ARG A 110 -0.84 19.67 7.43
CA ARG A 110 -0.66 19.27 8.84
C ARG A 110 0.35 18.14 9.01
N SER A 111 1.53 18.30 8.40
CA SER A 111 2.64 17.33 8.46
C SER A 111 2.30 15.96 7.85
N HIS A 112 1.45 15.90 6.82
CA HIS A 112 1.10 14.66 6.10
C HIS A 112 0.54 13.56 7.02
N ARG A 113 -0.10 13.94 8.13
CA ARG A 113 -0.63 13.00 9.11
C ARG A 113 -1.64 12.03 8.50
N GLU A 114 -2.45 12.51 7.57
CA GLU A 114 -3.40 11.68 6.83
C GLU A 114 -2.69 10.57 6.05
N ALA A 115 -1.66 10.91 5.28
CA ALA A 115 -0.89 9.95 4.50
C ALA A 115 -0.20 8.92 5.40
N ALA A 116 0.39 9.37 6.53
CA ALA A 116 1.03 8.49 7.50
C ALA A 116 0.03 7.49 8.14
N VAL A 117 -1.17 7.94 8.49
CA VAL A 117 -2.22 7.08 9.06
C VAL A 117 -2.77 6.12 8.01
N ARG A 118 -2.98 6.60 6.77
CA ARG A 118 -3.44 5.79 5.64
C ARG A 118 -2.46 4.64 5.35
N GLN A 119 -1.16 4.94 5.32
CA GLN A 119 -0.13 3.93 5.10
C GLN A 119 -0.04 2.95 6.27
N ARG A 120 -0.06 3.44 7.51
CA ARG A 120 0.07 2.59 8.71
C ARG A 120 -1.03 1.54 8.83
N TYR A 121 -2.28 1.92 8.56
CA TYR A 121 -3.45 1.04 8.71
C TYR A 121 -4.00 0.53 7.39
N HIS A 122 -3.28 0.74 6.29
CA HIS A 122 -3.67 0.29 4.95
C HIS A 122 -5.11 0.68 4.58
N LEU A 123 -5.49 1.95 4.77
CA LEU A 123 -6.84 2.41 4.39
C LEU A 123 -6.96 2.42 2.85
N THR A 124 -7.92 1.67 2.32
CA THR A 124 -8.15 1.49 0.88
C THR A 124 -8.74 2.75 0.25
N HIS A 125 -9.78 3.32 0.86
CA HIS A 125 -10.45 4.50 0.33
C HIS A 125 -9.82 5.80 0.88
N PRO A 126 -9.51 6.78 0.01
CA PRO A 126 -8.96 8.07 0.45
C PRO A 126 -9.88 8.83 1.42
N LEU A 127 -11.20 8.70 1.24
CA LEU A 127 -12.20 9.42 2.02
C LEU A 127 -12.39 8.90 3.45
N ASP A 128 -11.94 7.68 3.75
CA ASP A 128 -12.14 7.06 5.07
C ASP A 128 -11.55 7.91 6.19
N TYR A 129 -10.33 8.43 5.97
CA TYR A 129 -9.67 9.29 6.94
C TYR A 129 -10.49 10.55 7.24
N SER A 130 -10.99 11.22 6.20
CA SER A 130 -11.79 12.43 6.33
C SER A 130 -13.10 12.17 7.07
N LYS A 131 -13.80 11.06 6.75
CA LYS A 131 -15.03 10.64 7.43
C LYS A 131 -14.79 10.39 8.92
N TYR A 132 -13.76 9.62 9.27
CA TYR A 132 -13.42 9.37 10.67
C TYR A 132 -13.00 10.65 11.40
N ASN A 133 -12.26 11.54 10.75
CA ASN A 133 -11.86 12.82 11.34
C ASN A 133 -13.08 13.70 11.65
N ALA A 134 -14.06 13.75 10.74
CA ALA A 134 -15.32 14.46 10.97
C ALA A 134 -16.12 13.87 12.15
N LEU A 135 -16.17 12.53 12.26
CA LEU A 135 -16.82 11.85 13.37
C LEU A 135 -16.14 12.13 14.72
N CYS A 136 -14.80 12.06 14.78
CA CYS A 136 -14.04 12.44 15.96
C CYS A 136 -14.32 13.90 16.36
N GLY A 137 -14.39 14.81 15.39
CA GLY A 137 -14.70 16.22 15.62
C GLY A 137 -16.07 16.42 16.25
N ARG A 138 -17.11 15.75 15.72
CA ARG A 138 -18.48 15.80 16.28
C ARG A 138 -18.55 15.21 17.69
N LEU A 139 -17.87 14.10 17.93
CA LEU A 139 -17.81 13.48 19.27
C LEU A 139 -17.11 14.40 20.28
N CYS A 140 -16.01 15.04 19.88
CA CYS A 140 -15.30 15.99 20.73
C CYS A 140 -16.17 17.23 21.02
N GLN A 141 -16.87 17.77 20.02
CA GLN A 141 -17.82 18.87 20.20
C GLN A 141 -18.94 18.50 21.18
N LEU A 142 -19.51 17.30 21.06
CA LEU A 142 -20.53 16.82 21.99
C LEU A 142 -19.99 16.72 23.42
N ALA A 143 -18.78 16.17 23.61
CA ALA A 143 -18.14 16.11 24.92
C ALA A 143 -17.88 17.51 25.50
N HIS A 144 -17.49 18.48 24.68
CA HIS A 144 -17.31 19.87 25.12
C HIS A 144 -18.64 20.53 25.52
N LEU A 145 -19.71 20.29 24.77
CA LEU A 145 -21.04 20.80 25.13
C LEU A 145 -21.50 20.21 26.47
N LEU A 146 -21.34 18.90 26.68
CA LEU A 146 -21.65 18.26 27.97
C LEU A 146 -20.78 18.78 29.12
N ALA A 147 -19.52 19.11 28.85
CA ALA A 147 -18.63 19.66 29.87
C ALA A 147 -19.05 21.07 30.33
N ASN A 148 -19.72 21.84 29.47
CA ASN A 148 -20.20 23.20 29.76
C ASN A 148 -21.50 23.23 30.58
N LEU A 149 -22.25 22.12 30.68
CA LEU A 149 -23.44 22.02 31.53
C LEU A 149 -23.05 21.98 33.02
N ASP A 150 -23.99 22.23 33.93
CA ASP A 150 -23.74 22.09 35.36
C ASP A 150 -23.48 20.62 35.74
N PRO A 151 -22.46 20.29 36.56
CA PRO A 151 -22.18 18.91 36.98
C PRO A 151 -23.31 18.22 37.77
N ALA A 152 -24.23 18.97 38.40
CA ALA A 152 -25.33 18.38 39.16
C ALA A 152 -26.58 18.10 38.32
N ASP A 153 -26.61 18.55 37.07
CA ASP A 153 -27.75 18.33 36.16
C ASP A 153 -27.89 16.82 35.82
N PRO A 154 -29.04 16.18 36.10
CA PRO A 154 -29.26 14.77 35.77
C PRO A 154 -29.06 14.46 34.29
N TYR A 155 -29.41 15.39 33.38
CA TYR A 155 -29.26 15.17 31.94
C TYR A 155 -27.79 15.02 31.53
N ARG A 156 -26.89 15.80 32.15
CA ARG A 156 -25.44 15.68 31.91
C ARG A 156 -24.93 14.31 32.34
N VAL A 157 -25.36 13.83 33.51
CA VAL A 157 -24.92 12.54 34.06
C VAL A 157 -25.37 11.39 33.16
N GLU A 158 -26.64 11.39 32.73
CA GLU A 158 -27.20 10.37 31.84
C GLU A 158 -26.55 10.39 30.45
N MET A 159 -26.37 11.56 29.85
CA MET A 159 -25.79 11.62 28.51
C MET A 159 -24.30 11.27 28.53
N GLU A 160 -23.58 11.61 29.60
CA GLU A 160 -22.19 11.20 29.79
C GLU A 160 -22.06 9.68 29.98
N THR A 161 -22.93 9.03 30.77
CA THR A 161 -22.90 7.55 30.90
C THR A 161 -23.12 6.88 29.56
N VAL A 162 -24.19 7.28 28.84
CA VAL A 162 -24.54 6.71 27.53
C VAL A 162 -23.40 6.91 26.52
N MET A 163 -22.79 8.10 26.49
CA MET A 163 -21.69 8.38 25.58
C MET A 163 -20.46 7.51 25.88
N LEU A 164 -20.02 7.46 27.15
CA LEU A 164 -18.83 6.73 27.55
C LEU A 164 -19.00 5.22 27.40
N GLU A 165 -20.16 4.68 27.77
CA GLU A 165 -20.48 3.26 27.61
C GLU A 165 -20.48 2.86 26.13
N LYS A 166 -21.12 3.65 25.26
CA LYS A 166 -21.15 3.37 23.82
C LYS A 166 -19.75 3.42 23.20
N LEU A 167 -18.94 4.42 23.57
CA LEU A 167 -17.54 4.53 23.08
C LEU A 167 -16.66 3.38 23.58
N HIS A 168 -16.89 2.90 24.81
CA HIS A 168 -16.19 1.74 25.33
C HIS A 168 -16.63 0.45 24.63
N GLN A 169 -17.94 0.24 24.45
CA GLN A 169 -18.49 -0.94 23.75
C GLN A 169 -17.97 -1.05 22.31
N MET A 170 -17.86 0.09 21.61
CA MET A 170 -17.24 0.14 20.28
C MET A 170 -15.72 -0.09 20.30
N GLY A 171 -15.07 0.03 21.46
CA GLY A 171 -13.63 -0.19 21.62
C GLY A 171 -12.75 1.00 21.30
N LEU A 172 -13.32 2.21 21.24
CA LEU A 172 -12.57 3.45 21.01
C LEU A 172 -11.89 3.93 22.30
N LEU A 173 -12.58 3.80 23.44
CA LEU A 173 -12.03 4.05 24.77
C LEU A 173 -11.55 2.75 25.40
N LYS A 174 -10.46 2.82 26.16
CA LYS A 174 -9.86 1.67 26.86
C LYS A 174 -10.64 1.29 28.12
N GLN A 175 -11.03 2.30 28.89
CA GLN A 175 -11.64 2.18 30.21
C GLN A 175 -13.12 2.59 30.15
N ASN A 176 -13.92 2.01 31.04
CA ASN A 176 -15.29 2.42 31.33
C ASN A 176 -15.36 3.62 32.28
N ARG A 177 -16.54 4.24 32.42
CA ARG A 177 -16.79 5.32 33.38
C ARG A 177 -16.41 4.90 34.81
N GLY A 178 -16.84 3.71 35.25
CA GLY A 178 -16.50 3.15 36.57
C GLY A 178 -15.01 2.81 36.76
N GLN A 179 -14.24 2.73 35.67
CA GLN A 179 -12.79 2.50 35.69
C GLN A 179 -11.98 3.80 35.59
N GLY A 180 -12.64 4.96 35.72
CA GLY A 180 -12.00 6.28 35.72
C GLY A 180 -11.95 6.98 34.36
N ALA A 181 -12.72 6.53 33.36
CA ALA A 181 -12.87 7.30 32.12
C ALA A 181 -13.78 8.51 32.37
N GLY A 182 -13.24 9.72 32.18
CA GLY A 182 -14.01 10.96 32.20
C GLY A 182 -14.21 11.53 30.79
N LEU A 183 -15.04 12.57 30.67
CA LEU A 183 -15.23 13.35 29.43
C LEU A 183 -13.90 13.81 28.80
N SER A 184 -12.88 14.07 29.60
CA SER A 184 -11.54 14.46 29.12
C SER A 184 -10.84 13.37 28.31
N SER A 185 -11.12 12.10 28.58
CA SER A 185 -10.56 10.96 27.84
C SER A 185 -11.10 10.91 26.42
N VAL A 186 -12.35 11.36 26.20
CA VAL A 186 -12.94 11.41 24.86
C VAL A 186 -12.09 12.28 23.93
N ALA A 187 -11.75 13.49 24.34
CA ALA A 187 -10.99 14.42 23.51
C ALA A 187 -9.55 13.94 23.21
N LYS A 188 -8.94 13.20 24.14
CA LYS A 188 -7.55 12.73 24.04
C LYS A 188 -7.43 11.41 23.29
N ASP A 189 -8.28 10.45 23.62
CA ASP A 189 -8.17 9.07 23.16
C ASP A 189 -8.96 8.77 21.88
N VAL A 190 -10.09 9.49 21.66
CA VAL A 190 -10.91 9.33 20.44
C VAL A 190 -10.24 10.04 19.28
N THR A 191 -9.34 9.32 18.63
CA THR A 191 -8.59 9.77 17.45
C THR A 191 -8.97 8.94 16.22
N VAL A 192 -8.67 9.45 15.03
CA VAL A 192 -8.86 8.67 13.78
C VAL A 192 -8.13 7.34 13.84
N SER A 193 -6.94 7.32 14.45
CA SER A 193 -6.19 6.08 14.67
C SER A 193 -6.90 5.08 15.59
N ALA A 194 -7.73 5.54 16.53
CA ALA A 194 -8.55 4.64 17.35
C ALA A 194 -9.59 3.91 16.51
N PHE A 195 -10.27 4.61 15.59
CA PHE A 195 -11.18 3.98 14.63
C PHE A 195 -10.45 3.00 13.71
N CYS A 196 -9.30 3.38 13.15
CA CYS A 196 -8.54 2.51 12.26
C CYS A 196 -8.10 1.21 12.95
N ARG A 197 -7.76 1.24 14.25
CA ARG A 197 -7.41 0.04 15.03
C ARG A 197 -8.59 -0.90 15.28
N ARG A 198 -9.83 -0.43 15.14
CA ARG A 198 -11.05 -1.25 15.27
C ARG A 198 -11.55 -1.83 13.95
N ARG A 199 -10.90 -1.51 12.82
CA ARG A 199 -11.18 -2.15 11.52
C ARG A 199 -10.81 -3.62 11.58
N LEU A 200 -11.62 -4.47 10.95
CA LEU A 200 -11.45 -5.92 10.94
C LEU A 200 -10.02 -6.34 10.51
N GLY A 201 -9.49 -5.75 9.44
CA GLY A 201 -8.14 -6.06 8.95
C GLY A 201 -7.03 -5.81 9.96
N VAL A 202 -7.14 -4.76 10.78
CA VAL A 202 -6.14 -4.44 11.82
C VAL A 202 -6.33 -5.32 13.06
N LEU A 203 -7.58 -5.63 13.41
CA LEU A 203 -7.89 -6.51 14.53
C LEU A 203 -7.37 -7.92 14.31
N MET A 204 -7.50 -8.47 13.10
CA MET A 204 -6.95 -9.78 12.75
C MET A 204 -5.43 -9.86 12.98
N THR A 205 -4.70 -8.78 12.64
CA THR A 205 -3.26 -8.71 12.91
C THR A 205 -2.95 -8.61 14.39
N ARG A 206 -3.78 -7.92 15.16
CA ARG A 206 -3.62 -7.81 16.61
C ARG A 206 -3.86 -9.13 17.34
N THR A 207 -4.85 -9.91 16.92
CA THR A 207 -5.17 -11.23 17.49
C THR A 207 -4.15 -12.30 17.06
N GLY A 208 -3.28 -12.00 16.09
CA GLY A 208 -2.28 -12.95 15.57
C GLY A 208 -2.84 -13.94 14.55
N MET A 209 -4.01 -13.65 13.97
CA MET A 209 -4.63 -14.47 12.93
C MET A 209 -3.90 -14.31 11.57
N VAL A 210 -3.31 -13.15 11.33
CA VAL A 210 -2.54 -12.80 10.13
C VAL A 210 -1.36 -11.91 10.51
N GLU A 211 -0.20 -12.07 9.89
CA GLU A 211 1.02 -11.31 10.23
C GLU A 211 1.00 -9.85 9.73
N HIS A 212 0.38 -9.59 8.57
CA HIS A 212 0.39 -8.29 7.90
C HIS A 212 -1.02 -7.80 7.57
N VAL A 213 -1.26 -6.50 7.79
CA VAL A 213 -2.57 -5.85 7.53
C VAL A 213 -2.97 -5.94 6.05
N GLY A 214 -2.02 -5.79 5.12
CA GLY A 214 -2.30 -5.89 3.70
C GLY A 214 -2.73 -7.30 3.28
N THR A 215 -2.19 -8.35 3.91
CA THR A 215 -2.63 -9.73 3.69
C THR A 215 -4.01 -9.97 4.31
N ALA A 216 -4.28 -9.39 5.48
CA ALA A 216 -5.59 -9.48 6.11
C ALA A 216 -6.70 -8.91 5.22
N HIS A 217 -6.46 -7.76 4.56
CA HIS A 217 -7.42 -7.18 3.63
C HIS A 217 -7.74 -8.13 2.47
N LYS A 218 -6.72 -8.77 1.87
CA LYS A 218 -6.93 -9.74 0.79
C LYS A 218 -7.79 -10.92 1.23
N PHE A 219 -7.56 -11.45 2.43
CA PHE A 219 -8.36 -12.56 2.96
C PHE A 219 -9.80 -12.18 3.27
N ILE A 220 -10.03 -10.94 3.74
CA ILE A 220 -11.38 -10.41 3.97
C ILE A 220 -12.10 -10.21 2.63
N GLU A 221 -11.46 -9.56 1.65
CA GLU A 221 -12.04 -9.32 0.32
C GLU A 221 -12.37 -10.63 -0.42
N GLN A 222 -11.61 -11.69 -0.18
CA GLN A 222 -11.87 -13.05 -0.69
C GLN A 222 -12.99 -13.79 0.05
N GLY A 223 -13.47 -13.27 1.20
CA GLY A 223 -14.54 -13.88 1.99
C GLY A 223 -14.10 -15.06 2.86
N HIS A 224 -12.83 -15.10 3.28
CA HIS A 224 -12.33 -16.18 4.17
C HIS A 224 -12.64 -15.95 5.65
N VAL A 225 -13.11 -14.77 6.03
CA VAL A 225 -13.31 -14.33 7.42
C VAL A 225 -14.79 -14.14 7.70
N ARG A 226 -15.24 -14.60 8.87
CA ARG A 226 -16.58 -14.31 9.40
C ARG A 226 -16.49 -13.66 10.77
N VAL A 227 -17.51 -12.89 11.10
CA VAL A 227 -17.71 -12.32 12.43
C VAL A 227 -19.02 -12.89 12.97
N GLY A 228 -18.93 -13.77 13.96
CA GLY A 228 -20.08 -14.56 14.38
C GLY A 228 -20.52 -15.54 13.29
N THR A 229 -21.76 -15.40 12.82
CA THR A 229 -22.35 -16.27 11.79
C THR A 229 -22.17 -15.74 10.38
N GLU A 230 -21.93 -14.44 10.20
CA GLU A 230 -21.94 -13.78 8.90
C GLU A 230 -20.53 -13.63 8.32
N VAL A 231 -20.40 -13.91 7.02
CA VAL A 231 -19.15 -13.71 6.28
C VAL A 231 -19.02 -12.22 5.94
N VAL A 232 -17.87 -11.63 6.28
CA VAL A 232 -17.61 -10.21 6.05
C VAL A 232 -16.63 -10.06 4.89
N THR A 233 -17.02 -9.29 3.88
CA THR A 233 -16.20 -9.02 2.68
C THR A 233 -15.57 -7.63 2.68
N ASP A 234 -16.06 -6.70 3.50
CA ASP A 234 -15.54 -5.34 3.59
C ASP A 234 -14.44 -5.20 4.68
N PRO A 235 -13.19 -4.85 4.33
CA PRO A 235 -12.14 -4.60 5.32
C PRO A 235 -12.36 -3.31 6.14
N ALA A 236 -13.30 -2.44 5.74
CA ALA A 236 -13.70 -1.26 6.52
C ALA A 236 -14.69 -1.56 7.66
N PHE A 237 -15.14 -2.81 7.79
CA PHE A 237 -16.02 -3.23 8.87
C PHE A 237 -15.39 -2.96 10.25
N LEU A 238 -16.11 -2.23 11.10
CA LEU A 238 -15.70 -1.89 12.46
C LEU A 238 -16.26 -2.93 13.44
N VAL A 239 -15.38 -3.66 14.10
CA VAL A 239 -15.79 -4.69 15.07
C VAL A 239 -15.90 -4.07 16.46
N SER A 240 -17.02 -4.32 17.15
CA SER A 240 -17.21 -3.92 18.56
C SER A 240 -16.42 -4.82 19.51
N ARG A 241 -16.25 -4.44 20.78
CA ARG A 241 -15.50 -5.27 21.74
C ARG A 241 -16.13 -6.65 21.93
N GLY A 242 -17.46 -6.70 22.05
CA GLY A 242 -18.18 -7.96 22.23
C GLY A 242 -18.16 -8.87 21.00
N MET A 243 -17.99 -8.30 19.80
CA MET A 243 -17.90 -9.09 18.56
C MET A 243 -16.48 -9.57 18.24
N GLU A 244 -15.46 -9.09 18.95
CA GLU A 244 -14.06 -9.39 18.68
C GLU A 244 -13.74 -10.88 18.87
N ASP A 245 -14.32 -11.50 19.89
CA ASP A 245 -14.08 -12.92 20.21
C ASP A 245 -14.69 -13.88 19.18
N PHE A 246 -15.65 -13.40 18.38
CA PHE A 246 -16.33 -14.18 17.35
C PHE A 246 -15.70 -14.03 15.96
N VAL A 247 -14.56 -13.36 15.84
CA VAL A 247 -13.82 -13.24 14.57
C VAL A 247 -13.09 -14.55 14.30
N THR A 248 -13.54 -15.32 13.31
CA THR A 248 -12.97 -16.62 12.96
C THR A 248 -12.88 -16.83 11.45
N TRP A 249 -12.10 -17.83 11.02
CA TRP A 249 -12.12 -18.28 9.63
C TRP A 249 -13.47 -18.94 9.31
N VAL A 250 -13.94 -18.76 8.08
CA VAL A 250 -15.08 -19.52 7.55
C VAL A 250 -14.72 -21.00 7.51
N ASP A 251 -15.69 -21.87 7.80
CA ASP A 251 -15.46 -23.32 7.94
C ASP A 251 -14.92 -23.96 6.65
N GLY A 252 -15.47 -23.58 5.49
CA GLY A 252 -14.98 -24.01 4.16
C GLY A 252 -13.74 -23.27 3.65
N SER A 253 -13.07 -22.46 4.47
CA SER A 253 -11.90 -21.70 4.04
C SER A 253 -10.68 -22.60 3.82
N LYS A 254 -10.02 -22.44 2.67
CA LYS A 254 -8.72 -23.09 2.39
C LYS A 254 -7.66 -22.73 3.43
N VAL A 255 -7.71 -21.52 3.98
CA VAL A 255 -6.79 -21.07 5.03
C VAL A 255 -7.01 -21.87 6.31
N LYS A 256 -8.27 -22.09 6.70
CA LYS A 256 -8.61 -22.92 7.87
C LYS A 256 -8.13 -24.35 7.68
N ARG A 257 -8.35 -24.93 6.51
CA ARG A 257 -7.85 -26.27 6.13
C ARG A 257 -6.33 -26.38 6.27
N GLN A 258 -5.60 -25.40 5.74
CA GLN A 258 -4.14 -25.38 5.80
C GLN A 258 -3.63 -25.27 7.25
N ILE A 259 -4.29 -24.46 8.10
CA ILE A 259 -3.95 -24.35 9.52
C ILE A 259 -4.20 -25.66 10.26
N LEU A 260 -5.32 -26.34 10.00
CA LEU A 260 -5.64 -27.63 10.62
C LEU A 260 -4.69 -28.74 10.16
N GLN A 261 -4.34 -28.75 8.87
CA GLN A 261 -3.36 -29.67 8.31
C GLN A 261 -1.98 -29.48 8.93
N TYR A 262 -1.54 -28.22 9.07
CA TYR A 262 -0.27 -27.90 9.75
C TYR A 262 -0.26 -28.35 11.21
N ARG A 263 -1.43 -28.35 11.87
CA ARG A 263 -1.61 -28.84 13.24
C ARG A 263 -1.88 -30.34 13.34
N GLU A 264 -1.89 -31.07 12.22
CA GLU A 264 -2.24 -32.50 12.14
C GLU A 264 -3.62 -32.83 12.74
N LYS A 265 -4.55 -31.87 12.69
CA LYS A 265 -5.94 -31.98 13.19
C LYS A 265 -6.96 -31.83 12.06
N LEU A 266 -6.57 -32.19 10.84
CA LEU A 266 -7.46 -32.13 9.70
C LEU A 266 -8.39 -33.35 9.75
N ASP A 267 -9.67 -33.08 9.97
CA ASP A 267 -10.75 -34.04 9.79
C ASP A 267 -11.43 -33.75 8.44
N ASP A 268 -11.49 -34.75 7.57
CA ASP A 268 -12.10 -34.62 6.24
C ASP A 268 -13.64 -34.71 6.30
N PHE A 269 -14.24 -35.10 7.43
CA PHE A 269 -15.70 -35.16 7.60
C PHE A 269 -16.36 -33.77 7.61
N ASP A 270 -15.70 -32.76 8.18
CA ASP A 270 -16.19 -31.37 8.24
C ASP A 270 -16.23 -30.66 6.87
N LEU A 271 -15.77 -31.32 5.80
CA LEU A 271 -15.67 -30.78 4.43
C LEU A 271 -16.76 -31.32 3.47
N LEU A 272 -17.55 -32.32 3.89
CA LEU A 272 -18.66 -32.92 3.13
C LEU A 272 -19.97 -32.17 3.37
#